data_AF-A0A7J9HAH8-F1
#
_entry.id   AF-A0A7J9HAH8-F1
#
_cell.length_a   1.000
_cell.length_b   1.000
_cell.length_c   1.000
_cell.angle_alpha   90.00
_cell.angle_beta   90.00
_cell.angle_gamma   90.00
#
_symmetry.space_group_name_H-M   'P 1'
#
loop_
_entity.id
_entity.type
_entity.pdbx_description
1 polymer ?
#
loop_
_entity_poly.entity_id
_entity_poly.type
_entity_poly.pdbx_seq_one_letter_code
_entity_poly.pdbx_strand_id
1 'polypeptide(L)'
;MANLQAWLIYFLCSSVDACTGFRWDRQWLVVNQRGRAYTQRVEPKLALVEVNLPAEAFSEGWEPTKTSYLEIKAPGMDLLKISLCKPPKVSDGVSVWEWSGSALDEGDEASKWFTNYLGKPSRMVRFNAASETRPVDPVYAQGYSIMFSDMFPFLLASQGSLDELNKLLKEPVPMNRFRP
;
A
#
# COMPACT_ATOMS: atom_id res chain seq x y z
N MET A 1 10.97 -10.05 -18.15
CA MET A 1 11.14 -8.79 -17.40
C MET A 1 9.80 -8.37 -16.83
N ALA A 2 9.45 -8.83 -15.63
CA ALA A 2 8.22 -8.40 -14.95
C ALA A 2 8.60 -8.09 -13.52
N ASN A 3 8.74 -6.80 -13.25
CA ASN A 3 9.23 -6.28 -12.00
C ASN A 3 8.24 -5.18 -11.58
N LEU A 4 7.15 -5.56 -10.87
CA LEU A 4 6.14 -4.69 -10.22
C LEU A 4 6.11 -4.84 -8.68
N GLN A 5 6.25 -3.75 -7.91
CA GLN A 5 6.31 -3.69 -6.42
C GLN A 5 6.05 -2.23 -5.98
N ALA A 6 4.78 -1.85 -5.88
CA ALA A 6 4.34 -0.81 -4.94
C ALA A 6 3.95 -1.48 -3.60
N TRP A 7 3.63 -0.67 -2.60
CA TRP A 7 3.75 -0.95 -1.16
C TRP A 7 2.86 -2.05 -0.54
N LEU A 8 3.33 -2.57 0.61
CA LEU A 8 2.74 -3.60 1.48
C LEU A 8 1.48 -3.12 2.21
N ILE A 9 0.50 -4.02 2.36
CA ILE A 9 -0.01 -4.42 3.68
C ILE A 9 -0.04 -5.95 3.71
N TYR A 10 0.70 -6.57 4.64
CA TYR A 10 0.42 -7.94 5.05
C TYR A 10 -0.34 -7.87 6.37
N PHE A 11 -1.64 -8.09 6.30
CA PHE A 11 -2.41 -8.55 7.43
C PHE A 11 -3.42 -9.56 6.91
N LEU A 12 -3.62 -10.64 7.67
CA LEU A 12 -4.80 -11.49 7.56
C LEU A 12 -6.02 -10.59 7.86
N CYS A 13 -6.55 -9.95 6.82
CA CYS A 13 -7.69 -9.08 6.92
C CYS A 13 -8.95 -9.95 6.84
N SER A 14 -9.80 -9.90 7.87
CA SER A 14 -11.09 -10.58 7.89
C SER A 14 -12.21 -9.76 7.24
N SER A 15 -11.99 -8.48 6.91
CA SER A 15 -12.97 -7.63 6.23
C SER A 15 -12.63 -7.40 4.76
N VAL A 16 -13.54 -7.85 3.91
CA VAL A 16 -13.46 -7.70 2.46
C VAL A 16 -14.40 -6.57 2.05
N ASP A 17 -13.89 -5.59 1.30
CA ASP A 17 -14.73 -4.76 0.45
C ASP A 17 -14.85 -5.48 -0.89
N ALA A 18 -16.03 -6.05 -1.14
CA ALA A 18 -16.25 -7.06 -2.17
C ALA A 18 -15.79 -6.62 -3.57
N CYS A 19 -15.69 -5.33 -3.86
CA CYS A 19 -15.29 -4.84 -5.18
C CYS A 19 -13.86 -4.25 -5.24
N THR A 20 -13.19 -4.03 -4.10
CA THR A 20 -11.86 -3.36 -4.08
C THR A 20 -10.75 -4.15 -3.38
N GLY A 21 -11.08 -5.26 -2.73
CA GLY A 21 -10.10 -6.12 -2.05
C GLY A 21 -10.27 -6.11 -0.54
N PHE A 22 -9.19 -6.38 0.18
CA PHE A 22 -9.20 -6.25 1.63
C PHE A 22 -9.24 -4.79 2.05
N ARG A 23 -9.98 -4.51 3.13
CA ARG A 23 -10.05 -3.16 3.69
C ARG A 23 -8.63 -2.66 4.02
N TRP A 24 -8.36 -1.41 3.63
CA TRP A 24 -7.06 -0.73 3.78
C TRP A 24 -5.93 -1.22 2.87
N ASP A 25 -6.10 -2.32 2.15
CA ASP A 25 -5.03 -2.86 1.32
C ASP A 25 -4.64 -1.90 0.19
N ARG A 26 -3.32 -1.66 0.07
CA ARG A 26 -2.69 -0.87 -1.00
C ARG A 26 -3.34 0.49 -1.26
N GLN A 27 -3.83 1.15 -0.22
CA GLN A 27 -4.40 2.50 -0.32
C GLN A 27 -3.34 3.60 -0.28
N TRP A 28 -2.11 3.30 0.13
CA TRP A 28 -1.05 4.30 0.30
C TRP A 28 0.13 4.11 -0.63
N LEU A 29 0.77 5.23 -0.97
CA LEU A 29 2.04 5.28 -1.69
C LEU A 29 2.97 6.33 -1.08
N VAL A 30 4.26 6.12 -1.26
CA VAL A 30 5.27 7.17 -1.10
C VAL A 30 5.71 7.62 -2.48
N VAL A 31 5.68 8.92 -2.74
CA VAL A 31 5.99 9.53 -4.04
C VAL A 31 7.15 10.50 -3.90
N ASN A 32 7.87 10.72 -5.00
CA ASN A 32 8.90 11.74 -5.10
C ASN A 32 8.28 13.13 -5.37
N GLN A 33 9.12 14.17 -5.51
CA GLN A 33 8.69 15.55 -5.79
C GLN A 33 7.90 15.72 -7.10
N ARG A 34 8.01 14.76 -8.02
CA ARG A 34 7.29 14.78 -9.31
C ARG A 34 6.01 13.94 -9.27
N GLY A 35 5.59 13.47 -8.09
CA GLY A 35 4.39 12.63 -7.93
C GLY A 35 4.58 11.17 -8.34
N ARG A 36 5.80 10.74 -8.72
CA ARG A 36 6.06 9.36 -9.12
C ARG A 36 6.27 8.47 -7.90
N ALA A 37 5.56 7.35 -7.84
CA ALA A 37 5.67 6.36 -6.77
C ALA A 37 7.10 5.79 -6.65
N TYR A 38 7.59 5.70 -5.41
CA TYR A 38 8.72 4.86 -5.08
C TYR A 38 8.29 3.40 -4.99
N THR A 39 9.09 2.54 -5.62
CA THR A 39 8.94 1.09 -5.56
C THR A 39 10.08 0.50 -4.75
N GLN A 40 9.89 -0.68 -4.16
CA GLN A 40 10.97 -1.35 -3.41
C GLN A 40 12.17 -1.74 -4.26
N ARG A 41 12.03 -1.75 -5.60
CA ARG A 41 13.18 -1.97 -6.49
C ARG A 41 14.11 -0.78 -6.55
N VAL A 42 13.51 0.40 -6.55
CA VAL A 42 14.23 1.65 -6.61
C VAL A 42 14.70 2.03 -5.20
N GLU A 43 13.85 1.80 -4.19
CA GLU A 43 14.13 2.05 -2.77
C GLU A 43 13.96 0.79 -1.91
N PRO A 44 14.96 -0.12 -1.85
CA PRO A 44 14.85 -1.35 -1.05
C PRO A 44 14.63 -1.14 0.45
N LYS A 45 15.06 0.02 0.99
CA LYS A 45 14.81 0.41 2.39
C LYS A 45 13.32 0.37 2.76
N LEU A 46 12.43 0.61 1.79
CA LEU A 46 10.99 0.56 2.01
C LEU A 46 10.48 -0.82 2.41
N ALA A 47 11.28 -1.89 2.23
CA ALA A 47 10.96 -3.22 2.73
C ALA A 47 11.08 -3.34 4.26
N LEU A 48 11.77 -2.40 4.93
CA LEU A 48 11.97 -2.38 6.38
C LEU A 48 10.95 -1.49 7.10
N VAL A 49 10.01 -0.91 6.36
CA VAL A 49 8.96 -0.08 6.94
C VAL A 49 7.82 -1.01 7.37
N GLU A 50 7.53 -0.97 8.66
CA GLU A 50 6.48 -1.73 9.30
C GLU A 50 5.26 -0.83 9.49
N VAL A 51 4.08 -1.39 9.26
CA VAL A 51 2.80 -0.69 9.39
C VAL A 51 1.93 -1.48 10.35
N ASN A 52 1.22 -0.79 11.23
CA ASN A 52 0.25 -1.38 12.13
C ASN A 52 -1.06 -0.58 12.09
N LEU A 53 -2.18 -1.30 12.05
CA LEU A 53 -3.52 -0.73 12.09
C LEU A 53 -4.22 -1.20 13.38
N PRO A 54 -5.13 -0.38 13.95
CA PRO A 54 -5.92 -0.81 15.09
C PRO A 54 -6.81 -1.99 14.69
N ALA A 55 -6.98 -2.96 15.58
CA ALA A 55 -7.69 -4.21 15.27
C ALA A 55 -9.14 -3.95 14.82
N GLU A 56 -9.79 -2.97 15.45
CA GLU A 56 -11.14 -2.53 15.12
C GLU A 56 -11.26 -1.93 13.72
N ALA A 57 -10.15 -1.48 13.10
CA ALA A 57 -10.16 -0.98 11.72
C ALA A 57 -10.57 -2.04 10.70
N PHE A 58 -10.50 -3.32 11.07
CA PHE A 58 -10.90 -4.45 10.25
C PHE A 58 -12.31 -4.96 10.58
N SER A 59 -13.02 -4.35 11.52
CA SER A 59 -14.40 -4.70 11.82
C SER A 59 -15.35 -4.14 10.77
N GLU A 60 -16.40 -4.91 10.45
CA GLU A 60 -17.47 -4.46 9.57
C GLU A 60 -18.19 -3.23 10.16
N GLY A 61 -18.47 -2.22 9.34
CA GLY A 61 -19.13 -0.98 9.75
C GLY A 61 -18.32 -0.07 10.66
N TRP A 62 -17.08 -0.41 11.01
CA TRP A 62 -16.21 0.50 11.77
C TRP A 62 -15.83 1.71 10.93
N GLU A 63 -15.79 2.89 11.55
CA GLU A 63 -15.37 4.14 10.92
C GLU A 63 -14.23 4.79 11.69
N PRO A 64 -13.23 5.39 11.01
CA PRO A 64 -12.16 6.12 11.67
C PRO A 64 -12.67 7.27 12.53
N THR A 65 -12.14 7.36 13.75
CA THR A 65 -12.32 8.49 14.64
C THR A 65 -11.08 9.38 14.64
N LYS A 66 -11.14 10.54 15.32
CA LYS A 66 -9.98 11.43 15.48
C LYS A 66 -8.81 10.79 16.24
N THR A 67 -9.03 9.64 16.88
CA THR A 67 -7.99 8.88 17.59
C THR A 67 -7.58 7.60 16.86
N SER A 68 -8.09 7.39 15.65
CA SER A 68 -7.76 6.22 14.82
C SER A 68 -6.55 6.54 13.94
N TYR A 69 -5.45 5.81 14.13
CA TYR A 69 -4.20 6.04 13.42
C TYR A 69 -3.65 4.77 12.78
N LEU A 70 -3.08 4.91 11.59
CA LEU A 70 -2.12 3.97 11.01
C LEU A 70 -0.74 4.31 11.58
N GLU A 71 -0.10 3.33 12.20
CA GLU A 71 1.22 3.49 12.82
C GLU A 71 2.30 2.98 11.87
N ILE A 72 3.36 3.77 11.67
CA ILE A 72 4.49 3.43 10.80
C ILE A 72 5.77 3.45 11.61
N LYS A 73 6.57 2.38 11.47
CA LYS A 73 7.89 2.24 12.09
C LYS A 73 8.92 1.90 11.02
N ALA A 74 10.15 2.34 11.23
CA ALA A 74 11.29 1.90 10.45
C ALA A 74 12.58 2.01 11.27
N PRO A 75 13.64 1.28 10.92
CA PRO A 75 14.92 1.35 11.61
C PRO A 75 15.46 2.79 11.69
N GLY A 76 15.79 3.23 12.91
CA GLY A 76 16.36 4.55 13.16
C GLY A 76 15.39 5.72 13.05
N MET A 77 14.07 5.46 13.02
CA MET A 77 13.03 6.49 12.94
C MET A 77 12.07 6.41 14.13
N ASP A 78 11.58 7.56 14.56
CA ASP A 78 10.49 7.62 15.56
C ASP A 78 9.18 7.07 14.97
N LEU A 79 8.26 6.67 15.86
CA LEU A 79 6.92 6.23 15.48
C LEU A 79 6.16 7.37 14.77
N LEU A 80 5.72 7.11 13.54
CA LEU A 80 4.84 8.02 12.80
C LEU A 80 3.39 7.56 12.92
N LYS A 81 2.49 8.50 13.20
CA LYS A 81 1.04 8.25 13.27
C LYS A 81 0.34 9.00 12.14
N ILE A 82 -0.28 8.25 11.24
CA ILE A 82 -1.09 8.78 10.14
C ILE A 82 -2.57 8.66 10.52
N SER A 83 -3.29 9.78 10.54
CA SER A 83 -4.73 9.74 10.84
C SER A 83 -5.48 8.90 9.80
N LEU A 84 -6.34 8.00 10.26
CA LEU A 84 -7.20 7.22 9.36
C LEU A 84 -8.39 8.02 8.83
N CYS A 85 -8.71 9.17 9.42
CA CYS A 85 -9.67 10.11 8.84
C CYS A 85 -9.16 10.63 7.48
N LYS A 86 -10.10 11.01 6.60
CA LYS A 86 -9.77 11.53 5.27
C LYS A 86 -8.85 12.77 5.38
N PRO A 87 -7.67 12.76 4.72
CA PRO A 87 -6.81 13.93 4.66
C PRO A 87 -7.50 15.07 3.89
N PRO A 88 -7.28 16.33 4.29
CA PRO A 88 -7.99 17.47 3.70
C PRO A 88 -7.43 17.92 2.35
N LYS A 89 -6.18 17.56 2.03
CA LYS A 89 -5.43 18.10 0.89
C LYS A 89 -5.33 17.08 -0.24
N VAL A 90 -5.53 17.53 -1.46
CA VAL A 90 -5.32 16.75 -2.69
C VAL A 90 -3.92 17.01 -3.23
N SER A 91 -3.29 15.98 -3.78
CA SER A 91 -2.05 16.00 -4.54
C SER A 91 -2.35 15.48 -5.95
N ASP A 92 -2.22 16.35 -6.94
CA ASP A 92 -2.39 15.99 -8.35
C ASP A 92 -1.11 15.42 -8.95
N GLY A 93 -1.23 14.77 -10.11
CA GLY A 93 -0.08 14.26 -10.87
C GLY A 93 0.62 13.08 -10.20
N VAL A 94 -0.07 12.35 -9.32
CA VAL A 94 0.46 11.11 -8.76
C VAL A 94 0.44 10.04 -9.82
N SER A 95 1.55 9.29 -9.95
CA SER A 95 1.67 8.22 -10.94
C SER A 95 2.26 6.95 -10.35
N VAL A 96 1.68 5.82 -10.77
CA VAL A 96 2.17 4.47 -10.50
C VAL A 96 1.94 3.61 -11.74
N TRP A 97 3.01 3.07 -12.31
CA TRP A 97 2.99 2.40 -13.63
C TRP A 97 2.40 3.31 -14.72
N GLU A 98 1.47 2.78 -15.51
CA GLU A 98 0.73 3.50 -16.55
C GLU A 98 -0.43 4.35 -15.99
N TRP A 99 -0.72 4.25 -14.69
CA TRP A 99 -1.77 5.05 -14.07
C TRP A 99 -1.22 6.39 -13.60
N SER A 100 -2.01 7.44 -13.84
CA SER A 100 -1.81 8.78 -13.28
C SER A 100 -3.14 9.38 -12.86
N GLY A 101 -3.16 10.11 -11.74
CA GLY A 101 -4.37 10.77 -11.24
C GLY A 101 -4.09 11.62 -10.00
N SER A 102 -5.13 11.90 -9.24
CA SER A 102 -5.05 12.59 -7.95
C SER A 102 -4.97 11.61 -6.78
N ALA A 103 -4.39 12.06 -5.67
CA ALA A 103 -4.35 11.35 -4.40
C ALA A 103 -4.54 12.34 -3.24
N LEU A 104 -4.74 11.85 -2.03
CA LEU A 104 -4.81 12.67 -0.82
C LEU A 104 -3.42 12.75 -0.17
N ASP A 105 -2.96 13.95 0.11
CA ASP A 105 -1.66 14.22 0.76
C ASP A 105 -1.78 13.98 2.27
N GLU A 106 -0.96 13.07 2.81
CA GLU A 106 -0.95 12.72 4.25
C GLU A 106 -0.30 13.80 5.12
N GLY A 107 0.15 14.90 4.52
CA GLY A 107 0.62 16.07 5.24
C GLY A 107 2.12 16.12 5.47
N ASP A 108 2.56 17.22 6.06
CA ASP A 108 3.97 17.56 6.14
C ASP A 108 4.75 16.72 7.15
N GLU A 109 4.08 16.18 8.17
CA GLU A 109 4.70 15.24 9.12
C GLU A 109 5.12 13.94 8.43
N ALA A 110 4.21 13.32 7.67
CA ALA A 110 4.49 12.12 6.88
C ALA A 110 5.57 12.40 5.83
N SER A 111 5.47 13.54 5.14
CA SER A 111 6.46 14.00 4.16
C SER A 111 7.87 14.11 4.78
N LYS A 112 7.98 14.77 5.94
CA LYS A 112 9.24 14.93 6.66
C LYS A 112 9.81 13.59 7.10
N TRP A 113 8.97 12.70 7.64
CA TRP A 113 9.38 11.38 8.09
C TRP A 113 9.97 10.54 6.96
N PHE A 114 9.26 10.42 5.82
CA PHE A 114 9.76 9.67 4.67
C PHE A 114 10.95 10.34 4.01
N THR A 115 11.00 11.68 4.00
CA THR A 115 12.15 12.43 3.50
C THR A 115 13.41 12.12 4.30
N ASN A 116 13.30 12.09 5.63
CA ASN A 116 14.41 11.74 6.51
C ASN A 116 14.83 10.28 6.34
N TYR A 117 13.87 9.35 6.28
CA TYR A 117 14.15 7.93 6.16
C TYR A 117 14.82 7.55 4.82
N LEU A 118 14.34 8.13 3.73
CA LEU A 118 14.86 7.89 2.37
C LEU A 118 16.05 8.78 2.02
N GLY A 119 16.31 9.84 2.78
CA GLY A 119 17.38 10.82 2.51
C GLY A 119 17.10 11.71 1.29
N LYS A 120 15.85 11.81 0.84
CA LYS A 120 15.44 12.62 -0.30
C LYS A 120 13.98 13.04 -0.23
N PRO A 121 13.61 14.19 -0.82
CA PRO A 121 12.26 14.71 -0.71
C PRO A 121 11.20 13.70 -1.19
N SER A 122 10.29 13.38 -0.28
CA SER A 122 9.32 12.32 -0.42
C SER A 122 8.01 12.72 0.26
N ARG A 123 6.86 12.38 -0.32
CA ARG A 123 5.54 12.57 0.30
C ARG A 123 4.81 11.24 0.39
N MET A 124 4.02 11.05 1.43
CA MET A 124 3.07 9.94 1.51
C MET A 124 1.71 10.42 1.03
N VAL A 125 1.04 9.61 0.21
CA VAL A 125 -0.28 9.90 -0.34
C VAL A 125 -1.20 8.69 -0.19
N ARG A 126 -2.51 8.93 -0.13
CA ARG A 126 -3.57 7.93 -0.09
C ARG A 126 -4.48 8.02 -1.31
N PHE A 127 -4.95 6.89 -1.82
CA PHE A 127 -5.82 6.86 -2.99
C PHE A 127 -7.10 7.68 -2.74
N ASN A 128 -7.48 8.51 -3.70
CA ASN A 128 -8.66 9.36 -3.59
C ASN A 128 -9.88 8.68 -4.23
N ALA A 129 -10.44 7.69 -3.54
CA ALA A 129 -11.59 6.91 -4.04
C ALA A 129 -12.88 7.75 -4.27
N ALA A 130 -12.89 9.02 -3.82
CA ALA A 130 -14.00 9.93 -4.08
C ALA A 130 -13.95 10.58 -5.48
N SER A 131 -12.77 10.63 -6.12
CA SER A 131 -12.61 11.23 -7.45
C SER A 131 -11.93 10.31 -8.46
N GLU A 132 -11.25 9.26 -8.01
CA GLU A 132 -10.49 8.35 -8.85
C GLU A 132 -11.08 6.94 -8.78
N THR A 133 -11.05 6.25 -9.93
CA THR A 133 -11.38 4.84 -10.04
C THR A 133 -10.35 4.17 -10.94
N ARG A 134 -9.87 2.98 -10.54
CA ARG A 134 -9.03 2.13 -11.38
C ARG A 134 -9.75 0.80 -11.60
N PRO A 135 -10.56 0.66 -12.67
CA PRO A 135 -11.26 -0.59 -12.94
C PRO A 135 -10.27 -1.69 -13.29
N VAL A 136 -10.58 -2.90 -12.85
CA VAL A 136 -9.88 -4.10 -13.32
C VAL A 136 -10.38 -4.43 -14.72
N ASP A 137 -9.54 -5.06 -15.54
CA ASP A 137 -9.97 -5.58 -16.83
C ASP A 137 -11.16 -6.56 -16.63
N PRO A 138 -12.33 -6.24 -17.22
CA PRO A 138 -13.57 -6.98 -16.98
C PRO A 138 -13.53 -8.43 -17.48
N VAL A 139 -12.58 -8.78 -18.37
CA VAL A 139 -12.36 -10.17 -18.78
C VAL A 139 -11.95 -11.04 -17.59
N TYR A 140 -11.27 -10.45 -16.60
CA TYR A 140 -10.75 -11.17 -15.44
C TYR A 140 -11.58 -10.94 -14.17
N ALA A 141 -12.10 -9.72 -13.95
CA ALA A 141 -12.92 -9.40 -12.78
C ALA A 141 -13.89 -8.24 -13.05
N GLN A 142 -15.04 -8.55 -13.65
CA GLN A 142 -16.08 -7.56 -13.94
C GLN A 142 -16.63 -6.93 -12.65
N GLY A 143 -16.70 -5.59 -12.63
CA GLY A 143 -17.25 -4.83 -11.50
C GLY A 143 -16.25 -4.56 -10.37
N TYR A 144 -15.01 -5.05 -10.50
CA TYR A 144 -13.95 -4.80 -9.52
C TYR A 144 -13.13 -3.58 -9.90
N SER A 145 -12.62 -2.90 -8.89
CA SER A 145 -11.65 -1.84 -9.01
C SER A 145 -10.48 -2.09 -8.06
N ILE A 146 -9.39 -1.39 -8.27
CA ILE A 146 -8.20 -1.45 -7.43
C ILE A 146 -7.84 -0.07 -6.92
N MET A 147 -7.13 -0.03 -5.78
CA MET A 147 -6.50 1.19 -5.26
C MET A 147 -5.13 1.33 -5.91
N PHE A 148 -4.02 1.38 -5.17
CA PHE A 148 -2.68 1.36 -5.77
C PHE A 148 -2.13 -0.05 -6.06
N SER A 149 -2.99 -1.08 -6.02
CA SER A 149 -2.64 -2.42 -6.48
C SER A 149 -2.21 -2.43 -7.95
N ASP A 150 -1.44 -3.46 -8.32
CA ASP A 150 -0.89 -3.56 -9.67
C ASP A 150 -1.95 -3.95 -10.71
N MET A 151 -2.67 -5.07 -10.48
CA MET A 151 -3.66 -5.59 -11.46
C MET A 151 -4.97 -6.04 -10.83
N PHE A 152 -4.92 -6.74 -9.69
CA PHE A 152 -6.09 -7.38 -9.08
C PHE A 152 -6.21 -7.06 -7.59
N PRO A 153 -7.44 -7.07 -7.05
CA PRO A 153 -7.73 -6.79 -5.65
C PRO A 153 -7.26 -7.90 -4.70
N PHE A 154 -7.08 -9.13 -5.21
CA PHE A 154 -6.60 -10.27 -4.43
C PHE A 154 -5.45 -10.97 -5.15
N LEU A 155 -4.47 -11.45 -4.40
CA LEU A 155 -3.45 -12.38 -4.89
C LEU A 155 -3.51 -13.65 -4.04
N LEU A 156 -3.80 -14.79 -4.67
CA LEU A 156 -3.87 -16.06 -3.94
C LEU A 156 -2.59 -16.85 -4.17
N ALA A 157 -2.00 -17.35 -3.09
CA ALA A 157 -0.88 -18.28 -3.10
C ALA A 157 -1.15 -19.43 -2.14
N SER A 158 -0.71 -20.64 -2.49
CA SER A 158 -0.85 -21.82 -1.63
C SER A 158 0.48 -22.15 -0.93
N GLN A 159 0.39 -22.72 0.27
CA GLN A 159 1.57 -23.22 0.98
C GLN A 159 2.30 -24.30 0.16
N GLY A 160 1.56 -25.19 -0.51
CA GLY A 160 2.15 -26.21 -1.38
C GLY A 160 2.96 -25.63 -2.55
N SER A 161 2.48 -24.55 -3.18
CA SER A 161 3.23 -23.84 -4.22
C SER A 161 4.53 -23.24 -3.69
N LEU A 162 4.49 -22.67 -2.49
CA LEU A 162 5.68 -22.12 -1.83
C LEU A 162 6.69 -23.21 -1.47
N ASP A 163 6.20 -24.34 -0.95
CA ASP A 163 7.04 -25.48 -0.56
C ASP A 163 7.76 -26.08 -1.78
N GLU A 164 7.05 -26.29 -2.90
CA GLU A 164 7.66 -26.76 -4.15
C GLU A 164 8.69 -25.77 -4.70
N LEU A 165 8.38 -24.47 -4.68
CA LEU A 165 9.34 -23.44 -5.10
C LEU A 165 10.60 -23.47 -4.22
N ASN A 166 10.44 -23.59 -2.90
CA ASN A 166 11.56 -23.58 -1.95
C ASN A 166 12.49 -24.79 -2.09
N LYS A 167 12.02 -25.92 -2.65
CA LYS A 167 12.90 -27.06 -3.00
C LYS A 167 13.88 -26.74 -4.14
N LEU A 168 13.55 -25.77 -4.99
CA LEU A 168 14.37 -25.38 -6.15
C LEU A 168 15.35 -24.24 -5.86
N LEU A 169 15.18 -23.54 -4.73
CA LEU A 169 16.01 -22.40 -4.35
C LEU A 169 17.21 -22.83 -3.51
N LYS A 170 18.34 -22.15 -3.68
CA LYS A 170 19.52 -22.32 -2.79
C LYS A 170 19.20 -21.92 -1.36
N GLU A 171 18.39 -20.86 -1.20
CA GLU A 171 17.92 -20.35 0.08
C GLU A 171 16.39 -20.27 0.03
N PRO A 172 15.67 -20.95 0.94
CA PRO A 172 14.22 -20.90 0.97
C PRO A 172 13.75 -19.49 1.33
N VAL A 173 12.61 -19.10 0.77
CA VAL A 173 12.00 -17.79 1.01
C VAL A 173 10.64 -17.94 1.71
N PRO A 174 10.31 -17.02 2.63
CA PRO A 174 8.99 -16.98 3.27
C PRO A 174 7.88 -16.47 2.33
N MET A 175 6.62 -16.80 2.66
CA MET A 175 5.44 -16.33 1.91
C MET A 175 5.37 -14.81 1.82
N ASN A 176 5.92 -14.10 2.83
CA ASN A 176 5.91 -12.64 2.90
C ASN A 176 6.70 -11.95 1.74
N ARG A 177 7.39 -12.72 0.88
CA ARG A 177 8.07 -12.22 -0.33
C ARG A 177 7.16 -12.10 -1.56
N PHE A 178 6.00 -12.76 -1.57
CA PHE A 178 5.13 -12.87 -2.76
C PHE A 178 3.91 -11.95 -2.76
N ARG A 179 3.57 -11.39 -1.61
CA ARG A 179 2.43 -10.50 -1.32
C ARG A 179 1.04 -11.05 -1.67
N PRO A 180 0.73 -12.33 -1.37
CA PRO A 180 -0.65 -12.79 -1.44
C PRO A 180 -1.53 -11.99 -0.47
#